data_AF-A0A5J4PQZ2-F1
#
_entry.id   AF-A0A5J4PQZ2-F1
#
_cell.length_a   1.000
_cell.length_b   1.000
_cell.length_c   1.000
_cell.angle_alpha   90.00
_cell.angle_beta   90.00
_cell.angle_gamma   90.00
#
_symmetry.space_group_name_H-M   'P 1'
#
loop_
_entity.id
_entity.type
_entity.pdbx_description
1 polymer ?
#
loop_
_entity_poly.entity_id
_entity_poly.type
_entity_poly.pdbx_seq_one_letter_code
_entity_poly.pdbx_strand_id
1 'polypeptide(L)' 'TKEKGYEEIHVDNNVEHVQQPLIQAVIYHLLGKSICSCTGESATTTNWVMDKIVGKL' A
#
# COMPACT_ATOMS: atom_id res chain seq x y z
N THR A 1 16.85 -12.59 -17.60
CA THR A 1 15.94 -13.77 -17.62
C THR A 1 15.04 -13.63 -16.42
N LYS A 2 13.73 -13.32 -16.57
CA LYS A 2 12.84 -13.14 -15.40
C LYS A 2 12.75 -14.49 -14.67
N GLU A 3 13.15 -14.51 -13.40
CA GLU A 3 13.21 -15.72 -12.57
C GLU A 3 11.80 -16.30 -12.36
N LYS A 4 11.69 -17.62 -12.29
CA LYS A 4 10.41 -18.32 -12.07
C LYS A 4 9.85 -17.91 -10.71
N GLY A 5 8.82 -17.05 -10.71
CA GLY A 5 8.19 -16.49 -9.51
C GLY A 5 7.75 -15.02 -9.64
N TYR A 6 8.09 -14.35 -10.74
CA TYR A 6 7.65 -12.97 -10.99
C TYR A 6 6.39 -12.93 -11.85
N GLU A 7 5.33 -12.31 -11.33
CA GLU A 7 4.09 -12.01 -12.03
C GLU A 7 3.87 -10.50 -12.02
N GLU A 8 3.51 -9.94 -13.18
CA GLU A 8 3.29 -8.51 -13.37
C GLU A 8 1.81 -8.29 -13.66
N ILE A 9 1.12 -7.62 -12.74
CA ILE A 9 -0.31 -7.35 -12.88
C ILE A 9 -0.46 -5.93 -13.41
N HIS A 10 -0.97 -5.82 -14.64
CA HIS A 10 -1.34 -4.52 -15.21
C HIS A 10 -2.61 -4.00 -14.54
N VAL A 11 -2.53 -2.79 -13.99
CA VAL A 11 -3.67 -2.06 -13.47
C VAL A 11 -3.90 -0.87 -14.41
N ASP A 12 -5.02 -0.89 -15.13
CA ASP A 12 -5.28 0.02 -16.27
C ASP A 12 -5.33 1.50 -15.88
N ASN A 13 -5.58 1.81 -14.61
CA ASN A 13 -5.60 3.17 -14.07
C ASN A 13 -4.85 3.24 -12.74
N ASN A 14 -4.19 4.37 -12.49
CA ASN A 14 -3.69 4.68 -11.15
C ASN A 14 -4.87 4.64 -10.17
N VAL A 15 -4.89 3.66 -9.27
CA VAL A 15 -5.93 3.53 -8.24
C VAL A 15 -5.95 4.83 -7.44
N GLU A 16 -7.09 5.53 -7.42
CA GLU A 16 -7.19 6.87 -6.80
C GLU A 16 -6.85 6.87 -5.30
N HIS A 17 -6.86 5.70 -4.64
CA HIS A 17 -6.80 5.57 -3.19
C HIS A 17 -5.89 4.44 -2.69
N VAL A 18 -4.68 4.33 -3.23
CA VAL A 18 -3.69 3.27 -2.86
C VAL A 18 -3.49 3.14 -1.34
N GLN A 19 -3.44 4.26 -0.60
CA GLN A 19 -3.20 4.25 0.84
C GLN A 19 -4.48 4.12 1.70
N GLN A 20 -5.67 4.15 1.10
CA GLN A 20 -6.93 4.15 1.86
C GLN A 20 -7.10 2.96 2.81
N PRO A 21 -6.73 1.72 2.46
CA PRO A 21 -6.82 0.59 3.39
C PRO A 21 -6.01 0.82 4.67
N LEU A 22 -4.78 1.35 4.54
CA LEU A 22 -3.91 1.66 5.67
C LEU A 22 -4.48 2.81 6.51
N ILE A 23 -4.90 3.89 5.85
CA ILE A 23 -5.50 5.07 6.52
C ILE A 23 -6.75 4.65 7.30
N GLN A 24 -7.61 3.83 6.70
CA GLN A 24 -8.84 3.37 7.32
C GLN A 24 -8.58 2.51 8.57
N ALA A 25 -7.58 1.61 8.51
CA ALA A 25 -7.18 0.80 9.65
C ALA A 25 -6.69 1.66 10.82
N VAL A 26 -5.86 2.66 10.54
CA VAL A 26 -5.35 3.62 11.55
C VAL A 26 -6.51 4.41 12.16
N ILE A 27 -7.43 4.92 11.35
CA ILE A 27 -8.62 5.66 11.84
C ILE A 27 -9.47 4.77 12.75
N TYR A 28 -9.73 3.52 12.38
CA TYR A 28 -10.52 2.62 13.22
C TYR A 28 -9.83 2.27 14.53
N HIS A 29 -8.50 2.17 14.55
CA HIS A 29 -7.73 2.02 15.79
C HIS A 29 -7.89 3.25 16.68
N LEU A 30 -7.70 4.45 16.13
CA LEU A 30 -7.78 5.69 16.92
C LEU A 30 -9.19 5.97 17.45
N LEU A 31 -10.23 5.53 16.74
CA LEU A 31 -11.62 5.62 17.18
C LEU A 31 -12.04 4.48 18.12
N GLY A 32 -11.14 3.54 18.46
CA GLY A 32 -11.45 2.38 19.31
C GLY A 32 -12.40 1.36 18.68
N LYS A 33 -12.55 1.37 17.34
CA LYS A 33 -13.44 0.46 16.59
C LYS A 33 -12.77 -0.87 16.23
N SER A 34 -11.44 -0.89 16.12
CA SER A 34 -10.64 -2.09 15.86
C SER A 34 -9.21 -1.91 16.37
N ILE A 35 -8.35 -2.92 16.23
CA ILE A 35 -6.90 -2.79 16.48
C ILE A 35 -6.18 -2.84 15.14
N CYS A 36 -5.61 -1.72 14.71
CA CYS A 36 -4.59 -1.69 13.67
C CYS A 36 -3.29 -2.32 14.20
N SER A 37 -2.77 -3.33 13.50
CA SER A 37 -1.49 -3.99 13.79
C SER A 37 -0.34 -3.50 12.92
N CYS A 38 -0.59 -2.55 12.02
CA CYS A 38 0.43 -2.01 11.13
C CYS A 38 1.48 -1.23 11.90
N THR A 39 2.74 -1.51 11.60
CA THR A 39 3.92 -0.75 12.04
C THR A 39 4.42 0.16 10.92
N GLY A 40 5.28 1.13 11.23
CA GLY A 40 5.93 1.97 10.20
C GLY A 40 6.70 1.16 9.16
N GLU A 41 7.27 0.02 9.54
CA GLU A 41 7.93 -0.92 8.63
C GLU A 41 6.93 -1.52 7.63
N SER A 42 5.81 -2.07 8.11
CA SER A 42 4.78 -2.66 7.24
C SER A 42 4.11 -1.65 6.30
N ALA A 43 4.08 -0.37 6.66
CA ALA A 43 3.56 0.70 5.81
C ALA A 43 4.50 1.10 4.67
N THR A 44 5.79 0.74 4.75
CA THR A 44 6.83 1.16 3.79
C THR A 44 6.53 0.64 2.38
N THR A 45 5.99 -0.58 2.25
CA THR A 45 5.66 -1.15 0.94
C THR A 45 4.57 -0.34 0.22
N THR A 46 3.57 0.16 0.95
CA THR A 46 2.56 1.07 0.41
C THR A 46 3.18 2.39 -0.04
N ASN A 47 4.17 2.91 0.69
CA ASN A 47 4.89 4.12 0.31
C ASN A 47 5.73 3.92 -0.96
N TRP A 48 6.38 2.76 -1.11
CA TRP A 48 7.10 2.38 -2.33
C TRP A 48 6.19 2.32 -3.56
N VAL A 49 4.99 1.74 -3.44
CA VAL A 49 3.99 1.72 -4.54
C VAL A 49 3.63 3.14 -4.95
N MET A 50 3.43 4.03 -3.98
CA MET A 50 3.14 5.44 -4.27
C MET A 50 4.28 6.11 -5.03
N ASP A 51 5.53 5.92 -4.58
CA ASP A 51 6.70 6.49 -5.26
C ASP A 51 6.83 6.01 -6.71
N LYS A 52 6.46 4.75 -7.00
CA LYS A 52 6.40 4.24 -8.38
C LYS A 52 5.30 4.88 -9.22
N ILE A 53 4.12 5.08 -8.65
CA ILE A 53 2.99 5.72 -9.35
C ILE A 53 3.30 7.17 -9.71
N VAL A 54 3.97 7.91 -8.83
CA VAL A 54 4.32 9.32 -9.08
C VAL A 54 5.67 9.51 -9.78
N GLY A 55 6.34 8.44 -10.18
CA GLY A 55 7.62 8.48 -10.91
C GLY A 55 8.80 9.01 -10.08
N LYS A 56 8.80 8.80 -8.77
CA LYS A 56 9.89 9.21 -7.86
C LYS A 56 10.99 8.14 -7.69
N LEU A 57 10.85 6.97 -8.33
CA LEU A 57 11.78 5.83 -8.28
C LEU A 57 11.96 5.14 -9.64
#